data_AF-A0A0S2M102-F1
#
_entry.id   AF-A0A0S2M102-F1
#
_cell.length_a   1.000
_cell.length_b   1.000
_cell.length_c   1.000
_cell.angle_alpha   90.00
_cell.angle_beta   90.00
_cell.angle_gamma   90.00
#
_symmetry.space_group_name_H-M   'P 1'
#
loop_
_entity.id
_entity.type
_entity.pdbx_description
1 polymer ?
#
loop_
_entity_poly.entity_id
_entity_poly.type
_entity_poly.pdbx_seq_one_letter_code
_entity_poly.pdbx_strand_id
1 'polypeptide(L)' 'MIMEDGFFHADPHLGNLFVEPSGRIALIDFGMVGEVREELPDQLSRFLLALTRTGPSGHFWSSP' A
#
# COMPACT_ATOMS: atom_id res chain seq x y z
N MET A 1 -7.05 -5.67 -0.14
CA MET A 1 -5.78 -5.87 -0.88
C MET A 1 -4.65 -6.16 0.11
N ILE A 2 -3.63 -6.91 -0.32
CA ILE A 2 -2.46 -7.56 0.34
C ILE A 2 -2.48 -7.73 1.86
N MET A 3 -2.73 -6.66 2.63
CA MET A 3 -2.79 -6.67 4.09
C MET A 3 -4.06 -7.29 4.65
N GLU A 4 -5.19 -7.14 3.96
CA GLU A 4 -6.50 -7.65 4.42
C GLU A 4 -6.88 -8.98 3.74
N ASP A 5 -6.61 -9.11 2.44
CA ASP A 5 -7.11 -10.23 1.62
C ASP A 5 -6.00 -11.15 1.10
N GLY A 6 -4.72 -10.87 1.37
CA GLY A 6 -3.61 -11.64 0.81
C GLY A 6 -3.41 -11.51 -0.71
N PHE A 7 -4.20 -10.68 -1.41
CA PHE A 7 -4.06 -10.46 -2.86
C PHE A 7 -3.37 -9.14 -3.19
N PHE A 8 -2.37 -9.16 -4.06
CA PHE A 8 -1.71 -7.94 -4.54
C PHE A 8 -1.87 -7.78 -6.05
N HIS A 9 -2.11 -6.54 -6.47
CA HIS A 9 -2.04 -6.15 -7.88
C HIS A 9 -0.60 -5.80 -8.20
N ALA A 10 0.10 -6.64 -8.97
CA ALA A 10 1.54 -6.52 -9.19
C ALA A 10 1.90 -5.35 -10.12
N ASP A 11 0.96 -4.85 -10.92
CA ASP A 11 1.15 -3.70 -11.81
C ASP A 11 -0.07 -2.77 -11.86
N PRO A 12 -0.32 -1.94 -10.83
CA PRO A 12 -1.43 -0.99 -10.85
C PRO A 12 -1.09 0.18 -11.79
N HIS A 13 -1.04 -0.08 -13.09
CA HIS A 13 -0.88 0.96 -14.09
C HIS A 13 -2.12 1.87 -14.08
N LEU A 14 -1.91 3.18 -14.14
CA LEU A 14 -2.98 4.20 -14.16
C LEU A 14 -4.03 3.99 -15.25
N GLY A 15 -3.74 3.24 -16.32
CA GLY A 15 -4.68 2.93 -17.39
C GLY A 15 -5.76 1.93 -16.99
N ASN A 16 -5.58 1.27 -15.83
CA ASN A 16 -6.50 0.29 -15.28
C ASN A 16 -7.39 0.84 -14.17
N LEU A 17 -7.20 2.12 -13.78
CA LEU A 17 -7.96 2.80 -12.73
C LEU A 17 -8.83 3.90 -13.34
N PHE A 18 -10.15 3.76 -13.22
CA PHE A 18 -11.12 4.75 -13.67
C PHE A 18 -11.89 5.31 -12.47
N VAL A 19 -12.19 6.61 -12.51
CA VAL A 19 -13.05 7.24 -11.49
C VAL A 19 -14.46 7.37 -12.07
N GLU A 20 -15.42 6.69 -11.47
CA GLU A 20 -16.83 6.81 -11.82
C GLU A 20 -17.38 8.19 -11.42
N PRO A 21 -18.44 8.70 -12.07
CA PRO A 21 -19.09 9.95 -11.67
C PRO A 21 -19.60 9.97 -10.21
N SER A 22 -19.81 8.79 -9.63
CA SER A 22 -20.19 8.60 -8.22
C SER A 22 -19.02 8.73 -7.24
N GLY A 23 -17.78 8.88 -7.73
CA GLY A 23 -16.55 8.96 -6.92
C GLY A 23 -15.93 7.60 -6.59
N ARG A 24 -16.46 6.50 -7.12
CA ARG A 24 -15.87 5.17 -6.96
C ARG A 24 -14.70 4.96 -7.92
N ILE A 25 -13.75 4.12 -7.51
CA ILE A 25 -12.64 3.68 -8.35
C ILE A 25 -13.01 2.32 -8.96
N ALA A 26 -13.01 2.23 -10.28
CA ALA A 26 -13.16 0.99 -11.02
C ALA A 26 -11.78 0.48 -11.46
N LEU A 27 -11.43 -0.74 -11.05
CA LEU A 27 -10.28 -1.48 -11.56
C LEU A 27 -10.76 -2.42 -12.66
N ILE A 28 -10.13 -2.36 -13.84
CA ILE A 28 -10.57 -3.15 -15.01
C ILE A 28 -9.64 -4.30 -15.37
N ASP A 29 -8.40 -4.27 -14.91
CA ASP A 29 -7.39 -5.29 -15.19
C ASP A 29 -7.09 -6.07 -13.91
N PHE A 30 -7.07 -7.39 -14.03
CA PHE A 30 -6.73 -8.33 -12.97
C PHE A 30 -5.70 -9.37 -13.46
N GLY A 31 -5.06 -9.13 -14.61
CA GLY A 31 -4.17 -10.08 -15.26
C GLY A 31 -2.86 -10.35 -14.52
N MET A 32 -2.45 -9.44 -13.63
CA MET A 32 -1.26 -9.56 -12.79
C MET A 32 -1.60 -9.49 -11.29
N VAL A 33 -2.60 -10.27 -10.87
CA VAL A 33 -2.91 -10.46 -9.45
C VAL A 33 -2.19 -11.69 -8.93
N GLY A 34 -1.53 -11.56 -7.77
CA GLY A 34 -0.89 -12.68 -7.07
C GLY A 34 -1.41 -12.82 -5.64
N GLU A 35 -1.29 -14.03 -5.09
CA GLU A 35 -1.60 -14.33 -3.70
C GLU A 35 -0.31 -14.35 -2.87
N VAL A 36 -0.37 -13.85 -1.64
CA VAL A 36 0.73 -13.90 -0.68
C VAL A 36 0.38 -14.85 0.46
N ARG A 37 1.39 -15.50 1.02
CA ARG A 37 1.24 -16.36 2.20
C ARG A 37 0.72 -15.56 3.38
N GLU A 38 -0.08 -16.21 4.23
CA GLU A 38 -0.75 -15.59 5.39
C GLU A 38 0.23 -14.88 6.35
N GLU A 39 1.50 -15.29 6.41
CA GLU A 39 2.49 -14.67 7.29
C GLU A 39 3.11 -13.38 6.73
N LEU A 40 3.04 -13.15 5.41
CA LEU A 40 3.71 -12.03 4.75
C LEU A 40 3.13 -10.65 5.16
N PRO A 41 1.81 -10.45 5.26
CA PRO A 41 1.22 -9.19 5.73
C PRO A 41 1.72 -8.75 7.10
N ASP A 42 1.81 -9.70 8.03
CA ASP A 42 2.28 -9.47 9.40
C ASP A 42 3.76 -9.09 9.43
N GLN A 43 4.60 -9.79 8.65
CA GLN A 43 6.02 -9.49 8.54
C GLN A 43 6.26 -8.12 7.91
N LEU A 44 5.53 -7.80 6.84
CA LEU A 44 5.61 -6.50 6.17
C LEU A 44 5.19 -5.36 7.11
N SER A 45 4.10 -5.55 7.86
CA SER A 45 3.65 -4.58 8.88
C SER A 45 4.73 -4.28 9.91
N ARG A 46 5.32 -5.34 10.50
CA ARG A 46 6.38 -5.20 11.51
C ARG A 46 7.62 -4.51 10.95
N PHE A 47 7.99 -4.83 9.72
CA PHE A 47 9.12 -4.19 9.04
C PHE A 47 8.88 -2.70 8.81
N LEU A 48 7.73 -2.30 8.25
CA LEU A 48 7.39 -0.89 8.03
C LEU A 48 7.29 -0.09 9.34
N LEU A 49 6.74 -0.69 10.40
CA LEU A 49 6.69 -0.07 11.73
C LEU A 49 8.09 0.12 12.34
N ALA A 50 9.00 -0.82 12.11
CA ALA A 50 10.38 -0.68 12.56
C ALA A 50 11.10 0.48 11.85
N LEU A 51 10.90 0.63 10.54
CA LEU A 51 11.48 1.73 9.75
C LEU A 51 10.98 3.11 10.19
N THR A 52 9.69 3.23 10.50
CA THR A 52 9.09 4.50 10.93
C THR A 52 9.45 4.89 12.36
N ARG A 53 9.75 3.91 13.23
CA ARG A 53 10.24 4.15 14.59
C ARG A 53 11.69 4.66 14.65
N THR A 54 12.45 4.56 13.56
CA THR A 54 13.81 5.10 13.44
C THR A 54 13.86 6.48 12.78
N GLY A 55 12.89 7.36 13.08
CA GLY A 55 13.04 8.77 12.73
C GLY A 55 14.22 9.40 13.49
N PRO A 56 15.07 10.24 12.87
CA PRO A 56 16.01 11.05 13.63
C PRO A 56 15.20 11.91 14.60
N SER A 57 15.55 11.86 15.88
CA SER A 57 15.01 12.71 16.93
C SER A 57 14.89 14.15 16.43
N GLY A 58 13.64 14.59 16.19
CA GLY A 58 13.32 15.86 15.54
C GLY A 58 13.71 17.04 16.39
N HIS A 59 14.85 17.66 16.06
CA HIS A 59 15.15 19.05 16.36
C HIS A 59 15.28 19.80 15.04
N PHE A 60 14.17 20.04 14.34
CA PHE A 60 14.17 20.93 13.18
C PHE A 60 12.80 21.59 12.97
N TRP A 61 12.31 22.28 14.00
CA TRP A 61 11.40 23.40 13.79
C TRP A 61 11.51 24.40 14.95
N SER A 62 12.27 25.47 14.74
CA SER A 62 12.14 26.70 15.49
C SER A 62 12.21 27.86 14.49
N SER A 63 11.04 28.28 14.00
CA SER A 63 10.83 29.60 13.38
C SER A 63 10.73 30.66 14.50
N PRO A 64 10.97 31.94 14.20
CA PRO A 64 10.23 32.71 13.21
C PRO A 64 10.93 32.85 11.87
#